data_AF-A0AAE1EYQ0-F1
#
_entry.id   AF-A0AAE1EYQ0-F1
#
_cell.length_a   1.000
_cell.length_b   1.000
_cell.length_c   1.000
_cell.angle_alpha   90.00
_cell.angle_beta   90.00
_cell.angle_gamma   90.00
#
_symmetry.space_group_name_H-M   'P 1'
#
loop_
_entity.id
_entity.type
_entity.pdbx_description
1 polymer ?
#
loop_
_entity_poly.entity_id
_entity_poly.type
_entity_poly.pdbx_seq_one_letter_code
_entity_poly.pdbx_strand_id
1 'polypeptide(L)'
;MSDSHAEVQPPSKKRRAANFSEEELMILIEEVAERKAVLLGPLTSVVINKDKELAWKAVAEVINSVGVVQRNVSDIKKKWFKTTNWNFGDTCGAYFTTATVQ
;
A
#
# COMPACT_ATOMS: atom_id res chain seq x y z
N MET A 1 -36.72 -5.47 43.80
CA MET A 1 -37.24 -5.26 42.44
C MET A 1 -36.71 -3.93 41.93
N SER A 2 -36.45 -3.86 40.61
CA SER A 2 -35.92 -2.72 39.84
C SER A 2 -34.42 -2.78 39.53
N ASP A 3 -34.08 -3.77 38.70
CA ASP A 3 -32.96 -3.73 37.77
C ASP A 3 -33.00 -2.42 36.97
N SER A 4 -32.00 -1.56 37.19
CA SER A 4 -31.80 -0.34 36.40
C SER A 4 -30.94 -0.69 35.19
N HIS A 5 -31.60 -0.79 34.05
CA HIS A 5 -30.99 -0.95 32.74
C HIS A 5 -30.13 0.27 32.40
N ALA A 6 -28.81 0.16 32.60
CA ALA A 6 -27.84 1.12 32.10
C ALA A 6 -27.32 0.65 30.74
N GLU A 7 -27.72 1.41 29.73
CA GLU A 7 -27.43 1.29 28.31
C GLU A 7 -25.96 1.01 28.01
N VAL A 8 -25.67 -0.21 27.52
CA VAL A 8 -24.38 -0.54 26.93
C VAL A 8 -24.31 0.12 25.57
N GLN A 9 -23.65 1.27 25.49
CA GLN A 9 -23.22 1.85 24.22
C GLN A 9 -22.37 0.78 23.49
N PRO A 10 -22.75 0.32 22.28
CA PRO A 10 -21.92 -0.62 21.56
C PRO A 10 -20.58 0.08 21.27
N PRO A 11 -19.43 -0.57 21.54
CA PRO A 11 -18.15 0.01 21.22
C PRO A 11 -18.18 0.30 19.72
N SER A 12 -18.06 1.58 19.37
CA SER A 12 -17.82 2.00 18.00
C SER A 12 -16.65 1.16 17.51
N LYS A 13 -16.96 0.20 16.64
CA LYS A 13 -15.97 -0.68 16.04
C LYS A 13 -15.16 0.24 15.15
N LYS A 14 -14.16 0.93 15.73
CA LYS A 14 -13.03 1.48 15.01
C LYS A 14 -12.51 0.31 14.22
N ARG A 15 -12.94 0.20 12.96
CA ARG A 15 -12.53 -0.88 12.05
C ARG A 15 -11.03 -0.79 12.10
N ARG A 16 -10.38 -1.74 12.77
CA ARG A 16 -8.92 -1.86 12.75
C ARG A 16 -8.58 -1.81 11.27
N ALA A 17 -7.76 -0.85 10.85
CA ALA A 17 -7.38 -0.70 9.45
C ALA A 17 -7.05 -2.10 8.94
N ALA A 18 -7.87 -2.62 8.03
CA ALA A 18 -7.72 -3.99 7.58
C ALA A 18 -6.29 -4.14 7.05
N ASN A 19 -5.66 -5.26 7.36
CA ASN A 19 -4.38 -5.61 6.74
C ASN A 19 -4.52 -5.42 5.22
N PHE A 20 -3.44 -4.98 4.56
CA PHE A 20 -3.41 -4.99 3.09
C PHE A 20 -3.84 -6.37 2.61
N SER A 21 -4.88 -6.41 1.76
CA SER A 21 -5.30 -7.63 1.10
C SER A 21 -4.22 -8.07 0.12
N GLU A 22 -4.30 -9.33 -0.31
CA GLU A 22 -3.39 -9.88 -1.32
C GLU A 22 -3.52 -9.13 -2.65
N GLU A 23 -4.73 -8.74 -3.03
CA GLU A 23 -5.02 -7.94 -4.22
C GLU A 23 -4.38 -6.54 -4.15
N GLU A 24 -4.52 -5.86 -3.01
CA GLU A 24 -3.89 -4.54 -2.80
C GLU A 24 -2.36 -4.63 -2.81
N LEU A 25 -1.79 -5.76 -2.37
CA LEU A 25 -0.36 -6.04 -2.44
C LEU A 25 0.10 -6.32 -3.87
N MET A 26 -0.66 -7.08 -4.63
CA MET A 26 -0.36 -7.41 -6.02
C MET A 26 -0.33 -6.14 -6.87
N ILE A 27 -1.36 -5.29 -6.74
CA ILE A 27 -1.43 -3.98 -7.40
C ILE A 27 -0.28 -3.09 -6.95
N LEU A 28 0.04 -3.04 -5.66
CA LEU A 28 1.20 -2.29 -5.17
C LEU A 28 2.50 -2.74 -5.86
N ILE A 29 2.69 -4.05 -6.04
CA ILE A 29 3.89 -4.59 -6.69
C ILE A 29 3.90 -4.26 -8.18
N GLU A 30 2.79 -4.46 -8.88
CA GLU A 30 2.64 -4.21 -10.31
C GLU A 30 2.85 -2.72 -10.64
N GLU A 31 2.13 -1.83 -9.95
CA GLU A 31 2.17 -0.39 -10.16
C GLU A 31 3.54 0.22 -9.84
N VAL A 32 4.27 -0.35 -8.88
CA VAL A 32 5.65 0.06 -8.58
C VAL A 32 6.64 -0.49 -9.60
N ALA A 33 6.44 -1.71 -10.10
CA ALA A 33 7.26 -2.31 -11.15
C ALA A 33 7.14 -1.55 -12.48
N GLU A 34 5.92 -1.14 -12.85
CA GLU A 34 5.67 -0.30 -14.04
C GLU A 34 6.38 1.05 -13.92
N ARG A 35 6.36 1.65 -12.73
CA ARG A 35 6.98 2.96 -12.44
C ARG A 35 8.39 2.88 -11.87
N LYS A 36 9.07 1.72 -12.01
CA LYS A 36 10.39 1.47 -11.38
C LYS A 36 11.44 2.50 -11.74
N ALA A 37 11.44 3.01 -12.98
CA ALA A 37 12.41 3.99 -13.44
C ALA A 37 12.34 5.31 -12.65
N VAL A 38 11.12 5.73 -12.30
CA VAL A 38 10.88 6.95 -11.50
C VAL A 38 11.01 6.64 -10.02
N LEU A 39 10.37 5.59 -9.53
CA LEU A 39 10.29 5.27 -8.10
C LEU A 39 11.63 4.79 -7.53
N LEU A 40 12.33 3.90 -8.24
CA LEU A 40 13.59 3.29 -7.81
C LEU A 40 14.83 3.96 -8.42
N GLY A 41 14.66 4.91 -9.34
CA GLY A 41 15.76 5.70 -9.91
C GLY A 41 16.49 6.56 -8.87
N PRO A 42 17.71 7.04 -9.15
CA PRO A 42 18.49 7.85 -8.23
C PRO A 42 17.83 9.23 -7.98
N LEU A 43 17.89 9.71 -6.73
CA LEU A 43 17.32 10.98 -6.29
C LEU A 43 18.29 12.14 -6.59
N THR A 44 18.42 12.51 -7.86
CA THR A 44 19.46 13.48 -8.29
C THR A 44 18.96 14.93 -8.39
N SER A 45 17.66 15.21 -8.24
CA SER A 45 17.13 16.58 -8.30
C SER A 45 15.82 16.77 -7.53
N VAL A 46 15.50 18.02 -7.20
CA VAL A 46 14.22 18.42 -6.57
C VAL A 46 13.02 18.14 -7.49
N VAL A 47 13.22 18.18 -8.80
CA VAL A 47 12.19 17.80 -9.80
C VAL A 47 11.87 16.32 -9.69
N ILE A 48 12.90 15.47 -9.56
CA ILE A 48 12.75 14.01 -9.37
C ILE A 48 12.03 13.68 -8.07
N ASN A 49 12.20 14.47 -7.00
CA ASN A 49 11.46 14.27 -5.75
C ASN A 49 9.96 14.47 -5.94
N LYS A 50 9.55 15.50 -6.69
CA LYS A 50 8.14 15.76 -7.01
C LYS A 50 7.59 14.66 -7.92
N ASP A 51 8.34 14.22 -8.92
CA ASP A 51 7.91 13.17 -9.85
C ASP A 51 7.71 11.83 -9.12
N LYS A 52 8.61 11.49 -8.18
CA LYS A 52 8.44 10.34 -7.29
C LYS A 52 7.20 10.49 -6.41
N GLU A 53 6.95 11.67 -5.87
CA GLU A 53 5.75 11.91 -5.06
C GLU A 53 4.47 11.72 -5.87
N LEU A 54 4.43 12.23 -7.11
CA LEU A 54 3.31 12.05 -8.03
C LEU A 54 3.11 10.58 -8.41
N ALA A 55 4.19 9.86 -8.72
CA ALA A 55 4.13 8.43 -9.01
C ALA A 55 3.58 7.63 -7.82
N TRP A 56 4.00 7.95 -6.60
CA TRP A 56 3.44 7.32 -5.40
C TRP A 56 1.98 7.69 -5.11
N LYS A 57 1.54 8.91 -5.48
CA LYS A 57 0.13 9.30 -5.41
C LYS A 57 -0.71 8.49 -6.40
N ALA A 58 -0.23 8.29 -7.62
CA ALA A 58 -0.91 7.45 -8.61
C ALA A 58 -1.07 6.00 -8.11
N VAL A 59 0.01 5.40 -7.57
CA VAL A 59 -0.05 4.07 -6.93
C VAL A 59 -1.12 4.03 -5.83
N ALA A 60 -1.19 5.08 -5.00
CA ALA A 60 -2.16 5.15 -3.92
C ALA A 60 -3.60 5.29 -4.41
N GLU A 61 -3.82 6.04 -5.49
CA GLU A 61 -5.14 6.18 -6.11
C GLU A 61 -5.65 4.84 -6.64
N VAL A 62 -4.80 4.07 -7.34
CA VAL A 62 -5.16 2.74 -7.85
C VAL A 62 -5.47 1.79 -6.69
N ILE A 63 -4.61 1.72 -5.67
CA ILE A 63 -4.85 0.87 -4.48
C ILE A 63 -6.13 1.29 -3.76
N ASN A 64 -6.39 2.59 -3.64
CA ASN A 64 -7.59 3.10 -2.98
C ASN A 64 -8.85 2.89 -3.81
N SER A 65 -8.74 2.70 -5.13
CA SER A 65 -9.87 2.40 -6.01
C SER A 65 -10.38 0.97 -5.86
N VAL A 66 -9.47 0.03 -5.57
CA VAL A 66 -9.80 -1.39 -5.30
C VAL A 66 -9.99 -1.67 -3.81
N GLY A 67 -9.39 -0.83 -2.96
CA GLY A 67 -9.34 -1.02 -1.53
C GLY A 67 -10.62 -0.60 -0.82
N VAL A 68 -10.97 -1.34 0.23
CA VAL A 68 -12.11 -1.00 1.10
C VAL A 68 -11.79 0.20 2.01
N VAL A 69 -10.50 0.55 2.15
CA VAL A 69 -10.01 1.60 3.04
C VAL A 69 -9.08 2.53 2.28
N GLN A 70 -9.34 3.83 2.36
CA GLN A 70 -8.44 4.87 1.86
C GLN A 70 -7.12 4.82 2.63
N ARG A 71 -6.02 4.51 1.94
CA ARG A 71 -4.67 4.50 2.50
C ARG A 71 -3.88 5.70 2.02
N ASN A 72 -3.11 6.25 2.95
CA ASN A 72 -2.19 7.34 2.64
C ASN A 72 -0.96 6.81 1.91
N VAL A 73 -0.40 7.63 1.04
CA VAL A 73 0.86 7.38 0.33
C VAL A 73 1.97 6.94 1.29
N SER A 74 2.05 7.54 2.48
CA SER A 74 3.05 7.20 3.50
C SER A 74 2.91 5.76 4.01
N ASP A 75 1.68 5.25 4.15
CA ASP A 75 1.44 3.89 4.64
C ASP A 75 1.70 2.85 3.55
N ILE A 76 1.40 3.21 2.30
CA ILE A 76 1.72 2.41 1.12
C ILE A 76 3.24 2.30 0.95
N LYS A 77 3.98 3.40 1.07
CA LYS A 77 5.44 3.40 1.07
C LYS A 77 6.00 2.51 2.17
N LYS A 78 5.53 2.66 3.41
CA LYS A 78 5.94 1.81 4.54
C LYS A 78 5.66 0.33 4.25
N LYS A 79 4.49 0.03 3.68
CA LYS A 79 4.11 -1.34 3.32
C LYS A 79 5.04 -1.89 2.24
N TRP A 80 5.28 -1.12 1.18
CA TRP A 80 6.24 -1.46 0.13
C TRP A 80 7.60 -1.79 0.72
N PHE A 81 8.22 -0.87 1.45
CA PHE A 81 9.55 -1.07 2.03
C PHE A 81 9.64 -2.25 3.00
N LYS A 82 8.56 -2.50 3.76
CA LYS A 82 8.46 -3.66 4.65
C LYS A 82 8.34 -4.96 3.86
N THR A 83 7.52 -4.98 2.80
CA THR A 83 7.34 -6.15 1.93
C THR A 83 8.61 -6.46 1.15
N THR A 84 9.28 -5.44 0.61
CA THR A 84 10.54 -5.60 -0.13
C THR A 84 11.76 -5.77 0.77
N ASN A 85 11.58 -5.68 2.10
CA ASN A 85 12.59 -5.79 3.15
C ASN A 85 13.95 -5.25 2.68
N TRP A 86 14.07 -3.91 2.59
CA TRP A 86 15.15 -3.15 1.93
C TRP A 86 16.52 -3.86 1.89
N ASN A 87 16.66 -4.74 0.89
CA ASN A 87 17.91 -5.28 0.40
C ASN A 87 17.68 -5.40 -1.10
N PHE A 88 18.17 -4.39 -1.82
CA PHE A 88 18.04 -4.21 -3.26
C PHE A 88 18.81 -5.31 -4.05
N GLY A 89 18.96 -6.52 -3.50
CA GLY A 89 19.88 -7.56 -3.96
C GLY A 89 19.33 -8.99 -4.09
N ASP A 90 18.34 -9.44 -3.30
CA ASP A 90 18.10 -10.92 -3.19
C ASP A 90 16.65 -11.42 -3.33
N THR A 91 15.64 -10.58 -3.58
CA THR A 91 14.23 -11.08 -3.66
C THR A 91 13.53 -10.89 -5.01
N CYS A 92 14.27 -10.69 -6.09
CA CYS A 92 13.70 -10.68 -7.44
C CYS A 92 13.11 -12.04 -7.91
N GLY A 93 13.16 -13.10 -7.09
CA GLY A 93 12.79 -14.47 -7.51
C GLY A 93 11.37 -14.96 -7.20
N ALA A 94 10.60 -14.33 -6.30
CA ALA A 94 9.38 -14.98 -5.77
C ALA A 94 8.03 -14.34 -6.16
N TYR A 95 8.00 -13.05 -6.53
CA TYR A 95 6.73 -12.33 -6.78
C TYR A 95 6.58 -11.81 -8.22
N PHE A 96 7.59 -12.03 -9.08
CA PHE A 96 7.62 -11.51 -10.46
C PHE A 96 7.32 -12.57 -11.54
N THR A 97 7.07 -13.83 -11.16
CA THR A 97 7.00 -14.97 -12.11
C THR A 97 5.59 -15.46 -12.47
N THR A 98 4.50 -14.84 -12.00
CA THR A 98 3.14 -15.32 -12.32
C THR A 98 2.31 -14.45 -13.26
N ALA A 99 2.78 -13.29 -13.70
CA ALA A 99 2.07 -12.50 -14.72
C ALA A 99 2.56 -12.84 -16.14
N THR A 100 2.39 -14.10 -16.55
CA THR A 100 2.21 -14.45 -17.98
C THR A 100 0.73 -14.77 -18.14
N VAL A 101 -0.04 -13.75 -18.51
CA VAL A 101 -1.41 -13.94 -19.03
C VAL A 101 -1.32 -13.85 -20.55
N GLN A 102 -1.94 -14.84 -21.20
CA GLN A 102 -1.83 -15.29 -22.60
C GLN A 102 -2.06 -14.23 -23.68
#